data_AF-A0A2D4KFP6-F1
#
_entry.id   AF-A0A2D4KFP6-F1
#
_cell.length_a   1.000
_cell.length_b   1.000
_cell.length_c   1.000
_cell.angle_alpha   90.00
_cell.angle_beta   90.00
_cell.angle_gamma   90.00
#
_symmetry.space_group_name_H-M   'P 1'
#
loop_
_entity.id
_entity.type
_entity.pdbx_description
1 polymer ?
#
loop_
_entity_poly.entity_id
_entity_poly.type
_entity_poly.pdbx_seq_one_letter_code
_entity_poly.pdbx_strand_id
1 'polypeptide(L)'
;MLSKGALNPADITVLFKMFTSMDPPPVELIRVPAFLDLFMLSLFKPGAKINQDHKHKYIHILAYAASVVETWKKNKRVSINKDELKSTSKAVETVHNLCCNENKGASELVAELSTLYQCIRFPVVAMGVLKWVDWTVSEPRYFQLQTDHTPVHLALLDEISTCHQLLHPLVLQLLVKLFETEHSQLDVMEQLELKKTLLDRMVHLLSRGYVLPVVSYIRKCLEKLDTDISLIRYFVTEVLDVIAPPYTSDFVQLFLPILENDSIAGTIKTEGEHDPVTEFIAHCKSNFIMVS
;
A
#
# COMPACT_ATOMS: atom_id res chain seq x y z
N MET A 1 -12.25 0.03 25.70
CA MET A 1 -11.39 0.47 24.56
C MET A 1 -12.19 0.96 23.36
N LEU A 2 -12.99 0.13 22.68
CA LEU A 2 -13.70 0.52 21.45
C LEU A 2 -14.59 1.77 21.60
N SER A 3 -15.45 1.83 22.62
CA SER A 3 -16.29 3.02 22.88
C SER A 3 -15.50 4.29 23.18
N LYS A 4 -14.23 4.17 23.62
CA LYS A 4 -13.33 5.29 23.88
C LYS A 4 -12.42 5.62 22.69
N GLY A 5 -12.41 4.80 21.64
CA GLY A 5 -11.54 4.97 20.47
C GLY A 5 -10.04 4.91 20.79
N ALA A 6 -9.62 4.25 21.88
CA ALA A 6 -8.23 4.21 22.32
C ALA A 6 -7.87 2.93 23.08
N LEU A 7 -6.62 2.48 22.94
CA LEU A 7 -6.03 1.42 23.77
C LEU A 7 -5.48 2.01 25.06
N ASN A 8 -5.76 1.37 26.19
CA ASN A 8 -5.14 1.74 27.46
C ASN A 8 -4.38 0.53 28.05
N PRO A 9 -3.28 0.76 28.79
CA PRO A 9 -2.42 -0.34 29.22
C PRO A 9 -3.06 -1.30 30.22
N ALA A 10 -4.03 -0.83 31.02
CA ALA A 10 -4.74 -1.65 31.97
C ALA A 10 -5.61 -2.70 31.25
N ASP A 11 -6.46 -2.26 30.32
CA ASP A 11 -7.30 -3.15 29.52
C ASP A 11 -6.45 -4.12 28.67
N ILE A 12 -5.35 -3.65 28.07
CA ILE A 12 -4.43 -4.52 27.33
C ILE A 12 -3.77 -5.55 28.23
N THR A 13 -3.43 -5.20 29.47
CA THR A 13 -2.87 -6.16 30.43
C THR A 13 -3.88 -7.24 30.80
N VAL A 14 -5.16 -6.90 30.93
CA VAL A 14 -6.24 -7.87 31.15
C VAL A 14 -6.35 -8.82 29.95
N LEU A 15 -6.43 -8.29 28.72
CA LEU A 15 -6.49 -9.12 27.52
C LEU A 15 -5.26 -10.03 27.39
N PHE A 16 -4.06 -9.49 27.58
CA PHE A 16 -2.83 -10.24 27.55
C PHE A 16 -2.84 -11.44 28.50
N LYS A 17 -3.30 -11.24 29.75
CA LYS A 17 -3.44 -12.33 30.73
C LYS A 17 -4.42 -13.41 30.25
N MET A 18 -5.55 -13.02 29.65
CA MET A 18 -6.55 -13.97 29.15
C MET A 18 -6.03 -14.78 27.96
N PHE A 19 -5.41 -14.13 26.96
CA PHE A 19 -4.93 -14.79 25.74
C PHE A 19 -3.63 -15.59 25.91
N THR A 20 -2.90 -15.37 27.00
CA THR A 20 -1.71 -16.17 27.38
C THR A 20 -2.06 -17.37 28.26
N SER A 21 -3.30 -17.46 28.75
CA SER A 21 -3.73 -18.57 29.61
C SER A 21 -3.82 -19.91 28.86
N MET A 22 -4.00 -21.01 29.62
CA MET A 22 -4.16 -22.36 29.06
C MET A 22 -5.47 -22.52 28.29
N ASP A 23 -6.50 -21.73 28.61
CA ASP A 23 -7.78 -21.71 27.91
C ASP A 23 -8.13 -20.27 27.49
N PRO A 24 -7.48 -19.76 26.42
CA PRO A 24 -7.68 -18.38 25.99
C PRO A 24 -9.07 -18.18 25.39
N PRO A 25 -9.62 -16.95 25.34
CA PRO A 25 -10.87 -16.70 24.64
C PRO A 25 -10.79 -17.06 23.14
N PRO A 26 -11.93 -17.24 22.44
CA PRO A 26 -11.97 -17.41 20.99
C PRO A 26 -11.25 -16.26 20.27
N VAL A 27 -10.41 -16.58 19.29
CA VAL A 27 -9.57 -15.55 18.61
C VAL A 27 -10.41 -14.53 17.83
N GLU A 28 -11.62 -14.90 17.39
CA GLU A 28 -12.55 -13.99 16.70
C GLU A 28 -12.88 -12.73 17.52
N LEU A 29 -12.85 -12.81 18.85
CA LEU A 29 -13.13 -11.67 19.74
C LEU A 29 -12.12 -10.52 19.62
N ILE A 30 -10.90 -10.83 19.16
CA ILE A 30 -9.84 -9.83 18.93
C ILE A 30 -9.58 -9.58 17.44
N ARG A 31 -10.32 -10.24 16.54
CA ARG A 31 -10.27 -10.03 15.08
C ARG A 31 -11.34 -9.05 14.60
N VAL A 32 -11.57 -8.01 15.39
CA VAL A 32 -12.47 -6.91 15.02
C VAL A 32 -11.64 -5.83 14.33
N PRO A 33 -11.92 -5.44 13.06
CA PRO A 33 -11.10 -4.48 12.31
C PRO A 33 -10.88 -3.16 13.06
N ALA A 34 -11.94 -2.58 13.62
CA ALA A 34 -11.85 -1.35 14.41
C ALA A 34 -10.95 -1.48 15.65
N PHE A 35 -10.81 -2.69 16.21
CA PHE A 35 -9.88 -2.93 17.32
C PHE A 35 -8.43 -3.00 16.84
N LEU A 36 -8.19 -3.67 15.71
CA LEU A 36 -6.86 -3.77 15.09
C LEU A 36 -6.35 -2.40 14.61
N ASP A 37 -7.22 -1.54 14.11
CA ASP A 37 -6.88 -0.16 13.74
C ASP A 37 -6.35 0.65 14.93
N LEU A 38 -6.87 0.42 16.15
CA LEU A 38 -6.33 1.06 17.36
C LEU A 38 -4.90 0.59 17.67
N PHE A 39 -4.53 -0.65 17.32
CA PHE A 39 -3.14 -1.10 17.39
C PHE A 39 -2.27 -0.42 16.34
N MET A 40 -2.77 -0.26 15.11
CA MET A 40 -2.04 0.48 14.07
C MET A 40 -1.70 1.89 14.54
N LEU A 41 -2.69 2.58 15.13
CA LEU A 41 -2.50 3.91 15.72
C LEU A 41 -1.52 3.92 16.88
N SER A 42 -1.57 2.91 17.76
CA SER A 42 -0.73 2.89 18.97
C SER A 42 0.70 2.43 18.72
N LEU A 43 0.92 1.58 17.71
CA LEU A 43 2.21 0.94 17.43
C LEU A 43 2.92 1.49 16.20
N PHE A 44 2.24 2.10 15.24
CA PHE A 44 2.87 2.50 13.97
C PHE A 44 2.74 3.99 13.67
N LYS A 45 1.94 4.75 14.43
CA LYS A 45 1.83 6.20 14.21
C LYS A 45 3.12 6.91 14.61
N PRO A 46 3.71 7.75 13.73
CA PRO A 46 4.86 8.57 14.11
C PRO A 46 4.58 9.40 15.37
N GLY A 47 5.52 9.40 16.31
CA GLY A 47 5.40 10.10 17.61
C GLY A 47 4.44 9.44 18.62
N ALA A 48 3.85 8.28 18.33
CA ALA A 48 3.03 7.57 19.31
C ALA A 48 3.90 7.03 20.45
N LYS A 49 3.61 7.47 21.68
CA LYS A 49 4.31 7.02 22.87
C LYS A 49 3.62 5.82 23.49
N ILE A 50 4.29 4.67 23.42
CA ILE A 50 3.88 3.46 24.14
C ILE A 50 4.72 3.29 25.41
N ASN A 51 4.07 2.92 26.51
CA ASN A 51 4.80 2.55 27.72
C ASN A 51 5.62 1.27 27.46
N GLN A 52 6.94 1.36 27.63
CA GLN A 52 7.87 0.26 27.34
C GLN A 52 7.59 -1.00 28.18
N ASP A 53 7.12 -0.85 29.43
CA ASP A 53 6.77 -1.97 30.31
C ASP A 53 5.57 -2.77 29.80
N HIS A 54 4.78 -2.19 28.90
CA HIS A 54 3.57 -2.79 28.36
C HIS A 54 3.67 -3.08 26.86
N LYS A 55 4.70 -2.56 26.16
CA LYS A 55 4.90 -2.71 24.72
C LYS A 55 4.79 -4.15 24.24
N HIS A 56 5.49 -5.08 24.89
CA HIS A 56 5.46 -6.50 24.54
C HIS A 56 4.04 -7.11 24.59
N LYS A 57 3.15 -6.61 25.45
CA LYS A 57 1.76 -7.07 25.55
C LYS A 57 0.93 -6.62 24.35
N TYR A 58 1.13 -5.38 23.88
CA TYR A 58 0.45 -4.87 22.70
C TYR A 58 0.84 -5.67 21.47
N ILE A 59 2.15 -5.88 21.30
CA ILE A 59 2.73 -6.66 20.19
C ILE A 59 2.20 -8.09 20.23
N HIS A 60 2.21 -8.74 21.40
CA HIS A 60 1.70 -10.09 21.54
C HIS A 60 0.23 -10.20 21.14
N ILE A 61 -0.63 -9.28 21.56
CA ILE A 61 -2.06 -9.33 21.23
C ILE A 61 -2.30 -9.12 19.74
N LEU A 62 -1.60 -8.16 19.12
CA LEU A 62 -1.68 -7.96 17.67
C LEU A 62 -1.19 -9.19 16.90
N ALA A 63 -0.05 -9.75 17.29
CA ALA A 63 0.50 -10.94 16.67
C ALA A 63 -0.40 -12.17 16.89
N TYR A 64 -1.03 -12.30 18.06
CA TYR A 64 -1.99 -13.36 18.35
C TYR A 64 -3.20 -13.27 17.41
N ALA A 65 -3.78 -12.08 17.28
CA ALA A 65 -4.90 -11.85 16.36
C ALA A 65 -4.54 -12.20 14.91
N ALA A 66 -3.31 -11.89 14.49
CA ALA A 66 -2.85 -12.11 13.12
C ALA A 66 -2.45 -13.56 12.79
N SER A 67 -1.88 -14.30 13.74
CA SER A 67 -1.17 -15.56 13.44
C SER A 67 -1.80 -16.83 14.01
N VAL A 68 -2.62 -16.73 15.08
CA VAL A 68 -3.13 -17.92 15.76
C VAL A 68 -4.27 -18.55 14.96
N VAL A 69 -4.21 -19.88 14.78
CA VAL A 69 -5.24 -20.65 14.07
C VAL A 69 -5.93 -21.61 15.04
N GLU A 70 -7.24 -21.53 15.11
CA GLU A 70 -8.07 -22.41 15.93
C GLU A 70 -8.81 -23.41 15.06
N THR A 71 -8.87 -24.68 15.51
CA THR A 71 -9.73 -25.69 14.88
C THR A 71 -10.97 -25.90 15.72
N TRP A 72 -12.14 -25.71 15.13
CA TRP A 72 -13.44 -25.85 15.79
C TRP A 72 -14.21 -27.06 15.25
N LYS A 73 -14.81 -27.85 16.14
CA LYS A 73 -15.74 -28.93 15.77
C LYS A 73 -16.97 -28.86 16.67
N LYS A 74 -18.17 -28.76 16.07
CA LYS A 74 -19.45 -28.66 16.81
C LYS A 74 -19.41 -27.61 17.93
N ASN A 75 -18.94 -26.40 17.62
CA ASN A 75 -18.78 -25.27 18.56
C ASN A 75 -17.86 -25.53 19.76
N LYS A 76 -16.98 -26.53 19.68
CA LYS A 76 -15.91 -26.77 20.65
C LYS A 76 -14.56 -26.59 19.99
N ARG A 77 -13.69 -25.81 20.61
CA ARG A 77 -12.31 -25.63 20.16
C ARG A 77 -11.52 -26.90 20.45
N VAL A 78 -10.96 -27.49 19.39
CA VAL A 78 -10.24 -28.77 19.45
C VAL A 78 -8.74 -28.55 19.58
N SER A 79 -8.21 -27.53 18.90
CA SER A 79 -6.78 -27.20 18.95
C SER A 79 -6.54 -25.72 18.67
N ILE A 80 -5.38 -25.24 19.12
CA ILE A 80 -4.86 -23.90 18.90
C ILE A 80 -3.42 -24.04 18.40
N ASN A 81 -3.15 -23.56 17.18
CA ASN A 81 -1.79 -23.46 16.65
C ASN A 81 -1.24 -22.06 16.92
N LYS A 82 -0.03 -21.99 17.50
CA LYS A 82 0.68 -20.74 17.82
C LYS A 82 2.08 -20.69 17.21
N ASP A 83 2.38 -21.52 16.21
CA ASP A 83 3.74 -21.72 15.70
C ASP A 83 4.34 -20.44 15.11
N GLU A 84 3.51 -19.65 14.42
CA GLU A 84 3.92 -18.38 13.80
C GLU A 84 3.84 -17.18 14.76
N LEU A 85 3.37 -17.35 15.99
CA LEU A 85 3.14 -16.24 16.91
C LEU A 85 4.45 -15.53 17.27
N LYS A 86 5.52 -16.30 17.49
CA LYS A 86 6.83 -15.76 17.88
C LYS A 86 7.49 -14.96 16.76
N SER A 87 7.49 -15.50 15.54
CA SER A 87 8.05 -14.82 14.36
C SER A 87 7.25 -13.57 14.02
N THR A 88 5.91 -13.65 14.06
CA THR A 88 5.02 -12.49 13.85
C THR A 88 5.27 -11.40 14.91
N SER A 89 5.35 -11.78 16.19
CA SER A 89 5.63 -10.82 17.28
C SER A 89 6.97 -10.13 17.07
N LYS A 90 8.01 -10.89 16.71
CA LYS A 90 9.34 -10.35 16.44
C LYS A 90 9.31 -9.37 15.25
N ALA A 91 8.64 -9.72 14.16
CA ALA A 91 8.54 -8.84 12.99
C ALA A 91 7.84 -7.52 13.32
N VAL A 92 6.72 -7.57 14.06
CA VAL A 92 6.01 -6.38 14.53
C VAL A 92 6.90 -5.54 15.45
N GLU A 93 7.62 -6.16 16.38
CA GLU A 93 8.54 -5.45 17.29
C GLU A 93 9.68 -4.77 16.53
N THR A 94 10.31 -5.49 15.60
CA THR A 94 11.39 -4.96 14.76
C THR A 94 10.92 -3.73 14.00
N VAL A 95 9.77 -3.80 13.32
CA VAL A 95 9.26 -2.67 12.53
C VAL A 95 8.80 -1.52 13.42
N HIS A 96 8.15 -1.78 14.56
CA HIS A 96 7.82 -0.72 15.53
C HIS A 96 9.06 0.07 15.96
N ASN A 97 10.17 -0.62 16.27
CA ASN A 97 11.41 0.03 16.66
C ASN A 97 12.09 0.80 15.52
N LEU A 98 11.82 0.46 14.25
CA LEU A 98 12.31 1.20 13.09
C LEU A 98 11.45 2.44 12.80
N CYS A 99 10.12 2.28 12.81
CA CYS A 99 9.16 3.31 12.43
C CYS A 99 8.92 4.38 13.53
N CYS A 100 9.01 4.01 14.82
CA CYS A 100 8.63 4.88 15.93
C CYS A 100 9.80 5.38 16.78
N ASN A 101 11.05 5.09 16.38
CA ASN A 101 12.21 5.62 17.08
C ASN A 101 12.57 7.00 16.52
N GLU A 102 12.18 8.04 17.26
CA GLU A 102 12.24 9.47 16.89
C GLU A 102 13.66 9.96 16.51
N ASN A 103 14.71 9.20 16.85
CA ASN A 103 16.11 9.59 16.61
C ASN A 103 16.69 9.08 15.28
N LYS A 104 15.93 8.32 14.48
CA LYS A 104 16.44 7.69 13.27
C LYS A 104 16.02 8.47 12.03
N GLY A 105 16.97 9.17 11.42
CA GLY A 105 16.76 9.84 10.13
C GLY A 105 16.59 8.84 8.97
N ALA A 106 16.21 9.33 7.78
CA ALA A 106 15.97 8.50 6.59
C ALA A 106 17.14 7.55 6.24
N SER A 107 18.38 7.95 6.53
CA SER A 107 19.58 7.13 6.31
C SER A 107 19.58 5.81 7.09
N GLU A 108 19.07 5.80 8.32
CA GLU A 108 18.98 4.57 9.11
C GLU A 108 17.89 3.63 8.60
N LEU A 109 16.80 4.18 8.06
CA LEU A 109 15.75 3.39 7.43
C LEU A 109 16.28 2.67 6.18
N VAL A 110 17.12 3.36 5.40
CA VAL A 110 17.78 2.79 4.22
C VAL A 110 18.74 1.67 4.61
N ALA A 111 19.52 1.85 5.69
CA ALA A 111 20.44 0.82 6.19
C ALA A 111 19.72 -0.48 6.61
N GLU A 112 18.51 -0.37 7.16
CA GLU A 112 17.70 -1.49 7.64
C GLU A 112 16.64 -1.96 6.63
N LEU A 113 16.69 -1.47 5.38
CA LEU A 113 15.67 -1.74 4.38
C LEU A 113 15.51 -3.23 4.07
N SER A 114 16.61 -3.99 4.05
CA SER A 114 16.58 -5.44 3.87
C SER A 114 15.80 -6.15 4.99
N THR A 115 16.06 -5.76 6.25
CA THR A 115 15.33 -6.26 7.42
C THR A 115 13.83 -5.92 7.30
N LEU A 116 13.53 -4.70 6.86
CA LEU A 116 12.16 -4.22 6.69
C LEU A 116 11.41 -5.01 5.61
N TYR A 117 12.01 -5.27 4.46
CA TYR A 117 11.42 -6.12 3.40
C TYR A 117 11.11 -7.54 3.90
N GLN A 118 12.00 -8.15 4.69
CA GLN A 118 11.71 -9.46 5.29
C GLN A 118 10.50 -9.40 6.24
N CYS A 119 10.37 -8.32 7.01
CA CYS A 119 9.25 -8.15 7.93
C CYS A 119 7.93 -7.84 7.19
N ILE A 120 7.97 -7.11 6.08
CA ILE A 120 6.78 -6.77 5.27
C ILE A 120 6.09 -8.03 4.74
N ARG A 121 6.78 -9.16 4.59
CA ARG A 121 6.15 -10.45 4.21
C ARG A 121 5.01 -10.90 5.13
N PHE A 122 4.96 -10.40 6.38
CA PHE A 122 3.83 -10.64 7.28
C PHE A 122 2.71 -9.62 7.00
N PRO A 123 1.46 -10.04 6.67
CA PRO A 123 0.39 -9.11 6.29
C PRO A 123 0.07 -8.04 7.34
N VAL A 124 0.13 -8.39 8.63
CA VAL A 124 -0.10 -7.44 9.74
C VAL A 124 0.99 -6.38 9.82
N VAL A 125 2.23 -6.74 9.45
CA VAL A 125 3.35 -5.80 9.39
C VAL A 125 3.22 -4.91 8.16
N ALA A 126 2.90 -5.47 6.99
CA ALA A 126 2.63 -4.68 5.79
C ALA A 126 1.53 -3.65 6.01
N MET A 127 0.45 -4.01 6.71
CA MET A 127 -0.61 -3.06 7.08
C MET A 127 -0.08 -1.96 8.04
N GLY A 128 0.73 -2.33 9.03
CA GLY A 128 1.36 -1.36 9.92
C GLY A 128 2.27 -0.38 9.18
N VAL A 129 3.12 -0.88 8.29
CA VAL A 129 4.00 -0.08 7.43
C VAL A 129 3.20 0.81 6.50
N LEU A 130 2.15 0.30 5.85
CA LEU A 130 1.29 1.10 4.97
C LEU A 130 0.66 2.29 5.71
N LYS A 131 0.15 2.08 6.94
CA LYS A 131 -0.37 3.19 7.77
C LYS A 131 0.72 4.16 8.19
N TRP A 132 1.89 3.65 8.59
CA TRP A 132 3.03 4.49 8.92
C TRP A 132 3.47 5.35 7.75
N VAL A 133 3.62 4.77 6.56
CA VAL A 133 3.91 5.49 5.32
C VAL A 133 2.84 6.55 5.06
N ASP A 134 1.55 6.20 5.10
CA ASP A 134 0.44 7.17 4.94
C ASP A 134 0.58 8.36 5.89
N TRP A 135 0.80 8.13 7.19
CA TRP A 135 0.97 9.22 8.16
C TRP A 135 2.22 10.07 7.91
N THR A 136 3.33 9.44 7.54
CA THR A 136 4.61 10.14 7.31
C THR A 136 4.58 10.97 6.04
N VAL A 137 4.18 10.38 4.91
CA VAL A 137 4.23 11.07 3.60
C VAL A 137 3.08 12.05 3.40
N SER A 138 1.99 11.90 4.17
CA SER A 138 0.90 12.89 4.20
C SER A 138 1.22 14.14 5.03
N GLU A 139 2.37 14.18 5.72
CA GLU A 139 2.78 15.39 6.43
C GLU A 139 3.06 16.52 5.43
N PRO A 140 2.47 17.74 5.58
CA PRO A 140 2.50 18.77 4.53
C PRO A 140 3.90 19.21 4.07
N ARG A 141 4.92 19.07 4.93
CA ARG A 141 6.31 19.45 4.64
C ARG A 141 7.21 18.28 4.29
N TYR A 142 6.67 17.06 4.23
CA TYR A 142 7.45 15.85 4.01
C TYR A 142 8.30 15.95 2.74
N PHE A 143 7.67 16.22 1.58
CA PHE A 143 8.36 16.26 0.30
C PHE A 143 9.33 17.44 0.15
N GLN A 144 9.16 18.53 0.90
CA GLN A 144 10.13 19.65 0.90
C GLN A 144 11.45 19.27 1.57
N LEU A 145 11.40 18.34 2.52
CA LEU A 145 12.56 17.91 3.30
C LEU A 145 13.24 16.68 2.69
N GLN A 146 12.66 16.09 1.64
CA GLN A 146 13.25 14.97 0.93
C GLN A 146 14.30 15.48 -0.07
N THR A 147 15.50 14.91 -0.01
CA THR A 147 16.59 15.21 -0.94
C THR A 147 16.71 14.18 -2.06
N ASP A 148 16.04 13.04 -1.93
CA ASP A 148 16.14 11.92 -2.87
C ASP A 148 15.03 11.99 -3.92
N HIS A 149 15.37 11.62 -5.15
CA HIS A 149 14.44 11.58 -6.28
C HIS A 149 13.26 10.63 -6.06
N THR A 150 13.45 9.53 -5.32
CA THR A 150 12.38 8.62 -4.94
C THR A 150 12.44 8.36 -3.44
N PRO A 151 11.48 8.91 -2.66
CA PRO A 151 11.43 8.67 -1.24
C PRO A 151 11.31 7.17 -0.94
N VAL A 152 12.18 6.66 -0.07
CA VAL A 152 12.19 5.25 0.38
C VAL A 152 10.80 4.75 0.82
N HIS A 153 9.97 5.63 1.38
CA HIS A 153 8.61 5.32 1.80
C HIS A 153 7.71 4.89 0.63
N LEU A 154 7.91 5.46 -0.57
CA LEU A 154 7.18 5.06 -1.77
C LEU A 154 7.67 3.69 -2.29
N ALA A 155 8.96 3.38 -2.17
CA ALA A 155 9.48 2.05 -2.50
C ALA A 155 8.91 0.95 -1.59
N LEU A 156 8.59 1.27 -0.33
CA LEU A 156 7.90 0.33 0.56
C LEU A 156 6.49 -0.01 0.07
N LEU A 157 5.81 0.90 -0.64
CA LEU A 157 4.50 0.61 -1.24
C LEU A 157 4.61 -0.45 -2.34
N ASP A 158 5.73 -0.45 -3.07
CA ASP A 158 5.99 -1.44 -4.11
C ASP A 158 6.21 -2.83 -3.51
N GLU A 159 6.96 -2.93 -2.39
CA GLU A 159 7.14 -4.20 -1.68
C GLU A 159 5.81 -4.71 -1.10
N ILE A 160 5.01 -3.83 -0.49
CA ILE A 160 3.68 -4.17 0.03
C ILE A 160 2.78 -4.69 -1.09
N SER A 161 2.76 -4.01 -2.24
CA SER A 161 2.00 -4.41 -3.42
C SER A 161 2.49 -5.73 -4.00
N THR A 162 3.79 -6.00 -3.89
CA THR A 162 4.39 -7.24 -4.36
C THR A 162 3.94 -8.44 -3.52
N CYS A 163 3.92 -8.27 -2.20
CA CYS A 163 3.62 -9.36 -1.25
C CYS A 163 2.11 -9.55 -0.99
N HIS A 164 1.28 -8.51 -1.03
CA HIS A 164 -0.07 -8.54 -0.43
C HIS A 164 -1.18 -7.97 -1.31
N GLN A 165 -1.85 -8.84 -2.06
CA GLN A 165 -2.97 -8.45 -2.93
C GLN A 165 -4.16 -7.79 -2.22
N LEU A 166 -4.44 -8.18 -0.97
CA LEU A 166 -5.57 -7.61 -0.21
C LEU A 166 -5.31 -6.16 0.24
N LEU A 167 -4.07 -5.68 0.15
CA LEU A 167 -3.70 -4.30 0.47
C LEU A 167 -3.70 -3.38 -0.75
N HIS A 168 -3.81 -3.93 -1.96
CA HIS A 168 -3.83 -3.15 -3.22
C HIS A 168 -4.86 -2.00 -3.22
N PRO A 169 -6.12 -2.17 -2.74
CA PRO A 169 -7.08 -1.07 -2.70
C PRO A 169 -6.61 0.09 -1.81
N LEU A 170 -5.97 -0.22 -0.68
CA LEU A 170 -5.47 0.77 0.27
C LEU A 170 -4.20 1.47 -0.25
N VAL A 171 -3.33 0.73 -0.96
CA VAL A 171 -2.17 1.32 -1.65
C VAL A 171 -2.64 2.29 -2.72
N LEU A 172 -3.58 1.89 -3.59
CA LEU A 172 -4.12 2.78 -4.61
C LEU A 172 -4.77 4.01 -3.99
N GLN A 173 -5.56 3.84 -2.92
CA GLN A 173 -6.18 4.97 -2.22
C GLN A 173 -5.14 5.98 -1.73
N LEU A 174 -4.01 5.51 -1.19
CA LEU A 174 -2.92 6.39 -0.76
C LEU A 174 -2.26 7.08 -1.95
N LEU A 175 -1.92 6.34 -3.02
CA LEU A 175 -1.30 6.93 -4.21
C LEU A 175 -2.19 7.99 -4.85
N VAL A 176 -3.49 7.74 -4.98
CA VAL A 176 -4.49 8.71 -5.47
C VAL A 176 -4.56 9.93 -4.56
N LYS A 177 -4.65 9.73 -3.24
CA LYS A 177 -4.67 10.83 -2.27
C LYS A 177 -3.44 11.74 -2.42
N LEU A 178 -2.25 11.17 -2.57
CA LEU A 178 -1.02 11.95 -2.77
C LEU A 178 -1.00 12.63 -4.13
N PHE A 179 -1.45 11.96 -5.18
CA PHE A 179 -1.49 12.51 -6.54
C PHE A 179 -2.45 13.71 -6.68
N GLU A 180 -3.58 13.67 -5.97
CA GLU A 180 -4.58 14.75 -5.92
C GLU A 180 -4.21 15.87 -4.92
N THR A 181 -3.21 15.65 -4.06
CA THR A 181 -2.79 16.68 -3.10
C THR A 181 -1.96 17.75 -3.78
N GLU A 182 -2.32 19.02 -3.57
CA GLU A 182 -1.50 20.15 -4.04
C GLU A 182 -0.30 20.39 -3.12
N HIS A 183 0.90 20.20 -3.65
CA HIS A 183 2.15 20.44 -2.93
C HIS A 183 2.64 21.87 -3.18
N SER A 184 1.88 22.87 -2.74
CA SER A 184 2.09 24.31 -3.00
C SER A 184 3.46 24.89 -2.60
N GLN A 185 4.25 24.12 -1.88
CA GLN A 185 5.56 24.51 -1.37
C GLN A 185 6.72 23.95 -2.21
N LEU A 186 6.43 23.00 -3.11
CA LEU A 186 7.36 22.51 -4.11
C LEU A 186 7.25 23.38 -5.36
N ASP A 187 8.34 23.51 -6.11
CA ASP A 187 8.26 24.17 -7.42
C ASP A 187 7.47 23.33 -8.44
N VAL A 188 7.10 23.93 -9.57
CA VAL A 188 6.25 23.27 -10.58
C VAL A 188 6.92 22.03 -11.18
N MET A 189 8.25 22.05 -11.34
CA MET A 189 9.00 20.93 -11.89
C MET A 189 9.09 19.79 -10.88
N GLU A 190 9.38 20.09 -9.61
CA GLU A 190 9.39 19.13 -8.51
C GLU A 190 8.02 18.48 -8.32
N GLN A 191 6.92 19.24 -8.43
CA GLN A 191 5.57 18.69 -8.40
C GLN A 191 5.31 17.72 -9.56
N LEU A 192 5.78 18.05 -10.77
CA LEU A 192 5.63 17.19 -11.94
C LEU A 192 6.41 15.87 -11.77
N GLU A 193 7.65 15.93 -11.32
CA GLU A 193 8.48 14.74 -11.08
C GLU A 193 7.95 13.88 -9.93
N LEU A 194 7.42 14.50 -8.88
CA LEU A 194 6.71 13.77 -7.82
C LEU A 194 5.49 13.02 -8.38
N LYS A 195 4.68 13.68 -9.22
CA LYS A 195 3.53 13.04 -9.84
C LYS A 195 3.92 11.90 -10.77
N LYS A 196 5.00 12.01 -11.55
CA LYS A 196 5.56 10.88 -12.32
C LYS A 196 5.97 9.74 -11.40
N THR A 197 6.70 10.05 -10.32
CA THR A 197 7.10 9.06 -9.32
C THR A 197 5.91 8.32 -8.73
N LEU A 198 4.78 9.00 -8.49
CA LEU A 198 3.54 8.35 -8.02
C LEU A 198 2.89 7.48 -9.10
N LEU A 199 2.92 7.91 -10.37
CA LEU A 199 2.44 7.11 -11.49
C LEU A 199 3.27 5.83 -11.67
N ASP A 200 4.58 5.87 -11.48
CA ASP A 200 5.40 4.65 -11.50
C ASP A 200 4.95 3.62 -10.47
N ARG A 201 4.56 4.08 -9.27
CA ARG A 201 4.02 3.19 -8.23
C ARG A 201 2.66 2.62 -8.65
N MET A 202 1.85 3.40 -9.38
CA MET A 202 0.60 2.92 -9.96
C MET A 202 0.84 1.89 -11.09
N VAL A 203 1.86 2.09 -11.92
CA VAL A 203 2.31 1.13 -12.96
C VAL A 203 2.81 -0.15 -12.30
N HIS A 204 3.60 -0.04 -11.22
CA HIS A 204 4.00 -1.20 -10.45
C HIS A 204 2.80 -1.96 -9.87
N LEU A 205 1.84 -1.26 -9.25
CA LEU A 205 0.60 -1.86 -8.74
C LEU A 205 -0.21 -2.56 -9.85
N LEU A 206 -0.27 -1.96 -11.04
CA LEU A 206 -0.85 -2.56 -12.25
C LEU A 206 -0.12 -3.85 -12.63
N SER A 207 1.21 -3.87 -12.62
CA SER A 207 2.03 -5.05 -12.91
C SER A 207 1.81 -6.22 -11.92
N ARG A 208 1.30 -5.91 -10.71
CA ARG A 208 0.92 -6.89 -9.68
C ARG A 208 -0.52 -7.41 -9.81
N GLY A 209 -1.24 -7.05 -10.88
CA GLY A 209 -2.57 -7.56 -11.21
C GLY A 209 -3.73 -6.68 -10.77
N TYR A 210 -3.50 -5.54 -10.11
CA TYR A 210 -4.56 -4.60 -9.70
C TYR A 210 -4.85 -3.55 -10.78
N VAL A 211 -5.10 -4.03 -12.00
CA VAL A 211 -5.10 -3.23 -13.24
C VAL A 211 -6.32 -2.32 -13.37
N LEU A 212 -7.53 -2.89 -13.32
CA LEU A 212 -8.76 -2.17 -13.70
C LEU A 212 -9.02 -0.92 -12.84
N PRO A 213 -8.85 -0.95 -11.49
CA PRO A 213 -9.04 0.24 -10.67
C PRO A 213 -8.02 1.35 -10.96
N VAL A 214 -6.77 0.98 -11.27
CA VAL A 214 -5.72 1.94 -11.64
C VAL A 214 -6.08 2.63 -12.97
N VAL A 215 -6.37 1.85 -14.01
CA VAL A 215 -6.71 2.40 -15.33
C VAL A 215 -8.01 3.23 -15.26
N SER A 216 -9.00 2.77 -14.49
CA SER A 216 -10.24 3.52 -14.27
C SER A 216 -10.00 4.87 -13.60
N TYR A 217 -9.03 4.98 -12.69
CA TYR A 217 -8.65 6.24 -12.08
C TYR A 217 -8.02 7.19 -13.10
N ILE A 218 -7.04 6.71 -13.88
CA ILE A 218 -6.37 7.52 -14.91
C ILE A 218 -7.36 8.01 -15.96
N ARG A 219 -8.29 7.16 -16.39
CA ARG A 219 -9.38 7.55 -17.30
C ARG A 219 -10.24 8.67 -16.70
N LYS A 220 -10.58 8.58 -15.41
CA LYS A 220 -11.37 9.60 -14.71
C LYS A 220 -10.64 10.94 -14.65
N CYS A 221 -9.32 10.95 -14.43
CA CYS A 221 -8.50 12.17 -14.47
C CYS A 221 -8.53 12.82 -15.87
N LEU A 222 -8.45 12.01 -16.92
CA LEU A 222 -8.56 12.49 -18.30
C LEU A 222 -9.95 13.08 -18.59
N GLU A 223 -11.02 12.39 -18.22
CA GLU A 223 -12.40 12.84 -18.45
C GLU A 223 -12.75 14.12 -17.69
N LYS A 224 -12.17 14.31 -16.50
CA LYS A 224 -12.38 15.51 -15.68
C LYS A 224 -11.55 16.71 -16.12
N LEU A 225 -10.49 16.50 -16.90
CA LEU A 225 -9.54 17.55 -17.32
C LEU A 225 -8.88 18.28 -16.14
N ASP A 226 -8.69 17.59 -15.00
CA ASP A 226 -8.10 18.14 -13.78
C ASP A 226 -6.60 17.79 -13.60
N THR A 227 -6.05 17.01 -14.54
CA THR A 227 -4.67 16.51 -14.52
C THR A 227 -3.96 16.89 -15.82
N ASP A 228 -2.68 17.26 -15.72
CA ASP A 228 -1.84 17.57 -16.88
C ASP A 228 -1.78 16.38 -17.86
N ILE A 229 -2.06 16.64 -19.14
CA ILE A 229 -2.06 15.62 -20.20
C ILE A 229 -0.69 14.92 -20.31
N SER A 230 0.41 15.61 -20.02
CA SER A 230 1.76 15.03 -20.03
C SER A 230 1.93 13.91 -19.00
N LEU A 231 1.23 13.96 -17.86
CA LEU A 231 1.24 12.91 -16.85
C LEU A 231 0.44 11.68 -17.29
N ILE A 232 -0.73 11.90 -17.90
CA ILE A 232 -1.53 10.80 -18.46
C ILE A 232 -0.75 10.10 -19.57
N ARG A 233 -0.09 10.89 -20.43
CA ARG A 233 0.80 10.39 -21.47
C ARG A 233 1.95 9.56 -20.91
N TYR A 234 2.62 10.08 -19.87
CA TYR A 234 3.69 9.35 -19.19
C TYR A 234 3.23 7.98 -18.69
N PHE A 235 2.09 7.94 -17.98
CA PHE A 235 1.51 6.67 -17.52
C PHE A 235 1.24 5.69 -18.67
N VAL A 236 0.67 6.18 -19.77
CA VAL A 236 0.38 5.36 -20.95
C VAL A 236 1.65 4.78 -21.56
N THR A 237 2.72 5.58 -21.70
CA THR A 237 4.02 5.12 -22.19
C THR A 237 4.56 3.98 -21.32
N GLU A 238 4.65 4.20 -20.00
CA GLU A 238 5.19 3.20 -19.07
C GLU A 238 4.36 1.91 -19.06
N VAL A 239 3.03 2.00 -19.18
CA VAL A 239 2.16 0.81 -19.27
C VAL A 239 2.40 0.05 -20.57
N LEU A 240 2.46 0.75 -21.70
CA LEU A 240 2.66 0.11 -23.01
C LEU A 240 4.02 -0.59 -23.11
N ASP A 241 5.05 -0.07 -22.43
CA ASP A 241 6.39 -0.67 -22.41
C ASP A 241 6.46 -1.99 -21.65
N VAL A 242 5.49 -2.29 -20.77
CA VAL A 242 5.53 -3.48 -19.90
C VAL A 242 4.41 -4.50 -20.17
N ILE A 243 3.44 -4.19 -21.03
CA ILE A 243 2.33 -5.11 -21.37
C ILE A 243 2.54 -5.76 -22.73
N ALA A 244 1.98 -6.96 -22.89
CA ALA A 244 1.94 -7.68 -24.16
C ALA A 244 0.62 -8.45 -24.31
N PRO A 245 0.22 -8.80 -25.54
CA PRO A 245 -0.93 -9.68 -25.77
C PRO A 245 -0.77 -11.08 -25.13
N PRO A 246 -1.87 -11.82 -24.88
CA PRO A 246 -3.26 -11.46 -25.15
C PRO A 246 -3.85 -10.50 -24.10
N TYR A 247 -4.62 -9.50 -24.55
CA TYR A 247 -5.33 -8.58 -23.66
C TYR A 247 -6.72 -9.11 -23.30
N THR A 248 -7.26 -8.68 -22.15
CA THR A 248 -8.65 -8.96 -21.75
C THR A 248 -9.58 -7.87 -22.28
N SER A 249 -10.86 -8.21 -22.51
CA SER A 249 -11.89 -7.25 -22.96
C SER A 249 -12.03 -6.07 -22.01
N ASP A 250 -12.02 -6.34 -20.70
CA ASP A 250 -12.24 -5.32 -19.68
C ASP A 250 -11.09 -4.31 -19.65
N PHE A 251 -9.85 -4.78 -19.84
CA PHE A 251 -8.69 -3.90 -19.97
C PHE A 251 -8.79 -3.04 -21.22
N VAL A 252 -9.09 -3.64 -22.38
CA VAL A 252 -9.22 -2.92 -23.65
C VAL A 252 -10.32 -1.86 -23.57
N GLN A 253 -11.48 -2.19 -22.99
CA GLN A 253 -12.61 -1.26 -22.85
C GLN A 253 -12.29 -0.03 -21.98
N LEU A 254 -11.38 -0.18 -21.00
CA LEU A 254 -10.95 0.92 -20.15
C LEU A 254 -9.78 1.71 -20.74
N PHE A 255 -8.82 1.02 -21.37
CA PHE A 255 -7.56 1.61 -21.82
C PHE A 255 -7.64 2.22 -23.22
N LEU A 256 -8.40 1.62 -24.14
CA LEU A 256 -8.53 2.10 -25.52
C LEU A 256 -9.06 3.55 -25.60
N PRO A 257 -10.10 3.97 -24.85
CA PRO A 257 -10.58 5.35 -24.90
C PRO A 257 -9.55 6.40 -24.45
N ILE A 258 -8.58 6.03 -23.61
CA ILE A 258 -7.47 6.91 -23.21
C ILE A 258 -6.55 7.14 -24.42
N LEU A 259 -6.26 6.07 -25.18
CA LEU A 259 -5.40 6.09 -26.36
C LEU A 259 -6.05 6.71 -27.60
N GLU A 260 -7.38 6.73 -27.69
CA GLU A 260 -8.10 7.42 -28.77
C GLU A 260 -8.06 8.96 -28.62
N ASN A 261 -7.55 9.48 -27.51
CA ASN A 261 -7.33 10.91 -27.35
C ASN A 261 -6.02 11.34 -28.05
N ASP A 262 -6.17 12.15 -29.10
CA ASP A 262 -5.04 12.62 -29.94
C ASP A 262 -3.95 13.36 -29.15
N SER A 263 -4.31 14.06 -28.06
CA SER A 263 -3.34 14.79 -27.22
C SER A 263 -2.40 13.87 -26.43
N ILE A 264 -2.77 12.59 -26.31
CA ILE A 264 -1.97 11.52 -25.72
C ILE A 264 -1.24 10.79 -26.84
N ALA A 265 -1.98 10.12 -27.72
CA ALA A 265 -1.40 9.23 -28.73
C ALA A 265 -0.50 9.94 -29.75
N GLY A 266 -0.82 11.17 -30.16
CA GLY A 266 -0.08 11.88 -31.21
C GLY A 266 1.37 12.20 -30.87
N THR A 267 1.74 12.14 -29.59
CA THR A 267 3.08 12.49 -29.10
C THR A 267 3.89 11.31 -28.57
N ILE A 268 3.25 10.15 -28.36
CA ILE A 268 3.92 8.91 -27.98
C ILE A 268 4.54 8.23 -29.21
N LYS A 269 4.00 8.51 -30.41
CA LYS A 269 4.54 8.02 -31.68
C LYS A 269 6.00 8.43 -31.83
N THR A 270 6.90 7.48 -31.64
CA THR A 270 8.32 7.61 -31.95
C THR A 270 8.51 7.48 -33.46
N GLU A 271 9.37 8.33 -34.04
CA GLU A 271 9.82 8.15 -35.43
C GLU A 271 10.71 6.88 -35.49
N GLY A 272 10.12 5.70 -35.75
CA GLY A 272 10.81 4.40 -35.76
C GLY A 272 9.90 3.20 -36.09
N GLU A 273 10.46 1.98 -36.10
CA GLU A 273 9.76 0.74 -36.53
C GLU A 273 8.76 0.16 -35.51
N HIS A 274 8.84 0.53 -34.22
CA HIS A 274 7.95 0.05 -33.16
C HIS A 274 7.18 1.20 -32.52
N ASP A 275 5.93 1.41 -32.96
CA ASP A 275 4.97 2.32 -32.34
C ASP A 275 4.01 1.49 -31.47
N PRO A 276 4.22 1.45 -30.13
CA PRO A 276 3.46 0.57 -29.24
C PRO A 276 1.98 0.97 -29.16
N VAL A 277 1.64 2.25 -29.42
CA VAL A 277 0.25 2.71 -29.47
C VAL A 277 -0.45 2.14 -30.70
N THR A 278 0.19 2.24 -31.87
CA THR A 278 -0.36 1.69 -33.12
C THR A 278 -0.48 0.17 -33.05
N GLU A 279 0.49 -0.53 -32.47
CA GLU A 279 0.43 -1.98 -32.25
C GLU A 279 -0.74 -2.38 -31.35
N PHE A 280 -0.93 -1.67 -30.22
CA PHE A 280 -2.05 -1.93 -29.31
C PHE A 280 -3.40 -1.71 -30.01
N ILE A 281 -3.57 -0.60 -30.74
CA ILE A 281 -4.81 -0.29 -31.46
C ILE A 281 -5.06 -1.32 -32.58
N ALA A 282 -4.02 -1.73 -33.32
CA ALA A 282 -4.14 -2.75 -34.36
C ALA A 282 -4.55 -4.10 -33.77
N HIS A 283 -3.99 -4.47 -32.62
CA HIS A 283 -4.39 -5.67 -31.89
C HIS A 283 -5.86 -5.58 -31.44
N CYS A 284 -6.29 -4.44 -30.89
CA CYS A 284 -7.66 -4.24 -30.44
C CYS A 284 -8.67 -4.41 -31.59
N LYS A 285 -8.41 -3.78 -32.74
CA LYS A 285 -9.26 -3.89 -33.94
C LYS A 285 -9.33 -5.31 -34.51
N SER A 286 -8.26 -6.07 -34.38
CA SER A 286 -8.18 -7.42 -34.94
C SER A 286 -8.84 -8.48 -34.06
N ASN A 287 -8.90 -8.25 -32.74
CA ASN A 287 -9.29 -9.28 -31.76
C ASN A 287 -10.57 -8.96 -30.98
N PHE A 288 -11.07 -7.73 -31.03
CA PHE A 288 -12.28 -7.32 -30.30
C PHE A 288 -13.31 -6.70 -31.24
N ILE A 289 -14.57 -7.11 -31.07
CA ILE A 289 -15.71 -6.43 -31.70
C ILE A 289 -15.95 -5.16 -30.87
N MET A 290 -15.52 -4.01 -31.38
CA MET A 290 -15.80 -2.73 -30.73
C MET A 290 -17.30 -2.48 -30.75
N VAL A 291 -17.95 -2.58 -29.60
CA VAL A 291 -19.33 -2.15 -29.42
C VAL A 291 -19.29 -0.65 -29.15
N SER A 292 -19.73 0.13 -30.14
CA SER A 292 -19.87 1.59 -30.08
C SER A 292 -20.85 2.03 -29.01
#